data_AF-A0A1E7GFE8-F1
#
_entry.id   AF-A0A1E7GFE8-F1
#
_cell.length_a   1.000
_cell.length_b   1.000
_cell.length_c   1.000
_cell.angle_alpha   90.00
_cell.angle_beta   90.00
_cell.angle_gamma   90.00
#
_symmetry.space_group_name_H-M   'P 1'
#
loop_
_entity.id
_entity.type
_entity.pdbx_description
1 polymer ?
#
loop_
_entity_poly.entity_id
_entity_poly.type
_entity_poly.pdbx_seq_one_letter_code
_entity_poly.pdbx_strand_id
1 'polypeptide(L)'
;MENGLVTADGTKILTVEEYDRFITAIPESMKAIFEINTITGLRYIELQRLYENPQWYYKERNQIILPKEAQKKEKQKLPKRTIDKLPTTFSYVFSHFLNGKKPPYRSSWNKDLARWSEKAGINPKVGPKTPRKTIESWMLKTGIPEIEIYSRQGHDPVTSLKHYQSLSFTDYELRDIKKRLTEWGILK
;
A
#
# COMPACT_ATOMS: atom_id res chain seq x y z
N MET A 1 -23.67 8.21 8.09
CA MET A 1 -23.12 8.62 6.78
C MET A 1 -21.94 7.70 6.50
N GLU A 2 -22.01 6.87 5.47
CA GLU A 2 -20.82 6.13 5.01
C GLU A 2 -19.81 7.18 4.54
N ASN A 3 -18.68 7.31 5.24
CA ASN A 3 -17.58 8.16 4.78
C ASN A 3 -17.19 7.69 3.37
N GLY A 4 -17.36 8.56 2.37
CA GLY A 4 -17.26 8.26 0.93
C GLY A 4 -15.88 7.82 0.42
N LEU A 5 -14.99 7.37 1.32
CA LEU A 5 -13.66 6.86 1.03
C LEU A 5 -13.69 5.38 0.61
N VAL A 6 -14.56 5.06 -0.34
CA VAL A 6 -14.73 3.73 -0.91
C VAL A 6 -14.61 3.83 -2.42
N THR A 7 -13.70 3.06 -3.01
CA THR A 7 -13.55 3.06 -4.48
C THR A 7 -14.71 2.33 -5.15
N ALA A 8 -14.89 2.54 -6.46
CA ALA A 8 -15.96 1.92 -7.25
C ALA A 8 -16.07 0.37 -7.14
N ASP A 9 -15.00 -0.34 -6.78
CA ASP A 9 -15.03 -1.81 -6.56
C ASP A 9 -15.28 -2.22 -5.10
N GLY A 10 -15.75 -1.29 -4.25
CA GLY A 10 -16.06 -1.53 -2.84
C GLY A 10 -14.84 -1.53 -1.90
N THR A 11 -13.64 -1.25 -2.41
CA THR A 11 -12.43 -1.20 -1.55
C THR A 11 -12.42 0.05 -0.68
N LYS A 12 -12.38 -0.11 0.64
CA LYS A 12 -12.14 0.96 1.62
C LYS A 12 -10.75 1.58 1.42
N ILE A 13 -10.69 2.90 1.44
CA ILE A 13 -9.49 3.73 1.53
C ILE A 13 -9.39 4.29 2.95
N LEU A 14 -8.19 4.21 3.53
CA LEU A 14 -7.95 4.66 4.88
C LEU A 14 -7.56 6.14 4.90
N THR A 15 -8.07 6.89 5.87
CA THR A 15 -7.44 8.14 6.34
C THR A 15 -6.16 7.80 7.13
N VAL A 16 -5.33 8.79 7.46
CA VAL A 16 -4.17 8.55 8.34
C VAL A 16 -4.61 8.05 9.71
N GLU A 17 -5.67 8.64 10.27
CA GLU A 17 -6.23 8.20 11.56
C GLU A 17 -6.75 6.76 11.51
N GLU A 18 -7.50 6.39 10.45
CA GLU A 18 -7.97 5.02 10.26
C GLU A 18 -6.81 4.04 10.07
N TYR A 19 -5.77 4.44 9.34
CA TYR A 19 -4.55 3.65 9.19
C TYR A 19 -3.88 3.39 10.54
N ASP A 20 -3.69 4.42 11.37
CA ASP A 20 -3.03 4.28 12.68
C ASP A 20 -3.85 3.42 13.65
N ARG A 21 -5.19 3.61 13.68
CA ARG A 21 -6.10 2.73 14.44
C ARG A 21 -6.02 1.30 13.94
N PHE A 22 -5.97 1.10 12.63
CA PHE A 22 -5.88 -0.25 12.05
C PHE A 22 -4.56 -0.92 12.42
N ILE A 23 -3.41 -0.23 12.28
CA ILE A 23 -2.09 -0.74 12.69
C ILE A 23 -2.10 -1.19 14.15
N THR A 24 -2.73 -0.43 15.04
CA THR A 24 -2.85 -0.77 16.47
C THR A 24 -3.67 -2.05 16.71
N ALA A 25 -4.65 -2.35 15.85
CA ALA A 25 -5.45 -3.58 15.93
C ALA A 25 -4.74 -4.83 15.39
N ILE A 26 -3.65 -4.67 14.61
CA ILE A 26 -2.88 -5.77 14.05
C ILE A 26 -1.92 -6.34 15.12
N PRO A 27 -1.83 -7.67 15.30
CA PRO A 27 -0.82 -8.29 16.15
C PRO A 27 0.60 -7.91 15.72
N GLU A 28 1.49 -7.68 16.68
CA GLU A 28 2.87 -7.22 16.43
C GLU A 28 3.59 -8.03 15.33
N SER A 29 3.46 -9.37 15.38
CA SER A 29 4.06 -10.28 14.39
C SER A 29 3.60 -10.11 12.94
N MET A 30 2.54 -9.33 12.68
CA MET A 30 1.93 -9.13 11.36
C MET A 30 1.93 -7.65 10.92
N LYS A 31 2.30 -6.70 11.80
CA LYS A 31 2.27 -5.26 11.49
C LYS A 31 3.15 -4.91 10.29
N ALA A 32 4.39 -5.39 10.30
CA ALA A 32 5.36 -5.13 9.23
C ALA A 32 4.83 -5.56 7.84
N ILE A 33 4.04 -6.64 7.74
CA ILE A 33 3.44 -7.08 6.48
C ILE A 33 2.48 -6.01 5.95
N PHE A 34 1.61 -5.47 6.81
CA PHE A 34 0.63 -4.46 6.40
C PHE A 34 1.29 -3.10 6.12
N GLU A 35 2.27 -2.70 6.94
CA GLU A 35 3.03 -1.47 6.76
C GLU A 35 3.78 -1.48 5.43
N ILE A 36 4.57 -2.52 5.15
CA ILE A 36 5.28 -2.63 3.87
C ILE A 36 4.33 -2.68 2.70
N ASN A 37 3.22 -3.43 2.81
CA ASN A 37 2.22 -3.46 1.74
C ASN A 37 1.67 -2.05 1.44
N THR A 38 1.42 -1.26 2.49
CA THR A 38 0.92 0.11 2.35
C THR A 38 1.98 1.03 1.76
N ILE A 39 3.18 1.07 2.36
CA ILE A 39 4.28 1.93 1.91
C ILE A 39 4.63 1.63 0.45
N THR A 40 4.79 0.36 0.09
CA THR A 40 5.23 -0.02 -1.27
C THR A 40 4.10 0.01 -2.29
N GLY A 41 2.85 -0.18 -1.84
CA GLY A 41 1.68 -0.31 -2.72
C GLY A 41 1.70 -1.60 -3.56
N LEU A 42 2.47 -2.62 -3.19
CA LEU A 42 2.50 -3.87 -3.93
C LEU A 42 1.12 -4.54 -3.94
N ARG A 43 0.83 -5.34 -4.97
CA ARG A 43 -0.26 -6.31 -4.86
C ARG A 43 0.16 -7.32 -3.80
N TYR A 44 -0.80 -7.81 -3.03
CA TYR A 44 -0.48 -8.74 -1.95
C TYR A 44 0.36 -9.94 -2.42
N ILE A 45 0.08 -10.50 -3.59
CA ILE A 45 0.87 -11.61 -4.16
C ILE A 45 2.32 -11.20 -4.52
N GLU A 46 2.56 -9.95 -4.90
CA GLU A 46 3.89 -9.43 -5.19
C GLU A 46 4.67 -9.21 -3.89
N LEU A 47 4.00 -8.77 -2.82
CA LEU A 47 4.57 -8.70 -1.47
C LEU A 47 4.99 -10.09 -0.97
N GLN A 48 4.14 -11.11 -1.15
CA GLN A 48 4.50 -12.49 -0.81
C GLN A 48 5.75 -12.94 -1.57
N ARG A 49 5.86 -12.61 -2.86
CA ARG A 49 7.04 -12.95 -3.67
C ARG A 49 8.29 -12.17 -3.26
N LEU A 50 8.14 -10.90 -2.86
CA LEU A 50 9.23 -10.08 -2.33
C LEU A 50 9.79 -10.70 -1.04
N TYR A 51 8.94 -11.25 -0.17
CA TYR A 51 9.40 -11.97 1.02
C TYR A 51 10.29 -13.18 0.65
N GLU A 52 9.91 -13.95 -0.37
CA GLU A 52 10.72 -15.08 -0.86
C GLU A 52 11.94 -14.64 -1.67
N ASN A 53 12.01 -13.37 -2.11
CA ASN A 53 13.07 -12.83 -2.96
C ASN A 53 13.56 -11.48 -2.43
N PRO A 54 14.16 -11.44 -1.23
CA PRO A 54 14.59 -10.19 -0.60
C PRO A 54 15.64 -9.43 -1.41
N GLN A 55 16.37 -10.11 -2.30
CA GLN A 55 17.36 -9.51 -3.23
C GLN A 55 16.75 -8.51 -4.22
N TRP A 56 15.42 -8.48 -4.38
CA TRP A 56 14.76 -7.44 -5.19
C TRP A 56 14.78 -6.07 -4.52
N TYR A 57 15.03 -5.99 -3.21
CA TYR A 57 15.27 -4.72 -2.53
C TYR A 57 16.73 -4.31 -2.69
N TYR A 58 16.96 -3.28 -3.51
CA TYR A 58 18.26 -2.68 -3.74
C TYR A 58 18.52 -1.58 -2.70
N LYS A 59 19.07 -2.00 -1.55
CA LYS A 59 19.27 -1.17 -0.36
C LYS A 59 20.05 0.13 -0.64
N GLU A 60 21.08 0.08 -1.48
CA GLU A 60 21.93 1.24 -1.81
C GLU A 60 21.15 2.40 -2.42
N ARG A 61 20.11 2.10 -3.21
CA ARG A 61 19.25 3.12 -3.83
C ARG A 61 17.90 3.27 -3.13
N ASN A 62 17.66 2.50 -2.06
CA ASN A 62 16.39 2.42 -1.37
C ASN A 62 15.21 2.19 -2.33
N GLN A 63 15.32 1.15 -3.15
CA GLN A 63 14.38 0.83 -4.22
C GLN A 63 14.05 -0.66 -4.24
N ILE A 64 12.82 -1.03 -4.61
CA ILE A 64 12.48 -2.41 -4.95
C ILE A 64 12.36 -2.51 -6.46
N ILE A 65 13.10 -3.45 -7.07
CA ILE A 65 13.07 -3.71 -8.50
C ILE A 65 12.38 -5.06 -8.69
N LEU A 66 11.13 -5.02 -9.15
CA LEU A 66 10.36 -6.22 -9.46
C LEU A 66 10.65 -6.69 -10.88
N PRO A 67 11.25 -7.89 -11.06
CA PRO A 67 11.46 -8.45 -12.37
C PRO A 67 10.14 -9.01 -12.95
N LYS A 68 10.19 -9.54 -14.17
CA LYS A 68 9.00 -10.06 -14.86
C LYS A 68 8.34 -11.22 -14.10
N GLU A 69 9.11 -12.06 -13.43
CA GLU A 69 8.64 -13.22 -12.68
C GLU A 69 7.81 -12.80 -11.45
N ALA A 70 8.10 -11.62 -10.91
CA ALA A 70 7.30 -11.01 -9.84
C ALA A 70 5.93 -10.54 -10.37
N GLN A 71 5.85 -10.17 -11.65
CA GLN A 71 4.72 -9.51 -12.30
C GLN A 71 3.93 -10.45 -13.22
N LYS A 72 3.46 -11.59 -12.68
CA LYS A 72 2.68 -12.60 -13.44
C LYS A 72 1.28 -12.15 -13.93
N LYS A 73 0.99 -10.86 -14.04
CA LYS A 73 -0.30 -10.38 -14.57
C LYS A 73 -0.23 -10.40 -16.09
N GLU A 74 -1.05 -11.21 -16.75
CA GLU A 74 -1.01 -11.45 -18.21
C GLU A 74 -1.00 -10.18 -19.07
N LYS A 75 -1.68 -9.11 -18.61
CA LYS A 75 -1.77 -7.83 -19.34
C LYS A 75 -0.60 -6.87 -19.07
N GLN A 76 0.29 -7.16 -18.12
CA GLN A 76 1.37 -6.25 -17.75
C GLN A 76 2.62 -6.55 -18.60
N LYS A 77 2.88 -5.70 -19.59
CA LYS A 77 3.94 -5.89 -20.62
C LYS A 77 5.31 -5.27 -20.26
N LEU A 78 5.40 -4.49 -19.19
CA LEU A 78 6.65 -3.82 -18.83
C LEU A 78 7.69 -4.85 -18.32
N PRO A 79 8.94 -4.82 -18.81
CA PRO A 79 9.96 -5.81 -18.48
C PRO A 79 10.40 -5.75 -17.01
N LYS A 80 10.30 -4.58 -16.38
CA LYS A 80 10.63 -4.33 -14.96
C LYS A 80 9.74 -3.24 -14.38
N ARG A 81 9.47 -3.31 -13.08
CA ARG A 81 8.78 -2.25 -12.32
C ARG A 81 9.62 -1.88 -11.12
N THR A 82 9.93 -0.59 -11.00
CA THR A 82 10.65 -0.05 -9.86
C THR A 82 9.66 0.61 -8.90
N ILE A 83 9.78 0.28 -7.62
CA ILE A 83 9.13 0.98 -6.52
C ILE A 83 10.24 1.82 -5.88
N ASP A 84 10.19 3.11 -6.14
CA ASP A 84 11.10 4.13 -5.62
C ASP A 84 10.44 4.92 -4.49
N LYS A 85 11.06 6.02 -4.07
CA LYS A 85 10.57 6.91 -2.99
C LYS A 85 10.07 6.10 -1.79
N LEU A 86 10.94 5.23 -1.28
CA LEU A 86 10.72 4.48 -0.04
C LEU A 86 11.21 5.35 1.14
N PRO A 87 10.65 5.17 2.35
CA PRO A 87 11.15 5.83 3.55
C PRO A 87 12.65 5.65 3.74
N THR A 88 13.34 6.66 4.26
CA THR A 88 14.77 6.54 4.60
C THR A 88 15.03 5.42 5.60
N THR A 89 14.05 5.14 6.47
CA THR A 89 14.06 4.04 7.44
C THR A 89 13.59 2.70 6.85
N PHE A 90 13.27 2.63 5.56
CA PHE A 90 12.66 1.44 4.94
C PHE A 90 13.53 0.19 5.12
N SER A 91 14.86 0.31 5.11
CA SER A 91 15.73 -0.85 5.37
C SER A 91 15.45 -1.51 6.72
N TYR A 92 15.13 -0.74 7.76
CA TYR A 92 14.82 -1.27 9.08
C TYR A 92 13.47 -1.98 9.07
N VAL A 93 12.44 -1.33 8.52
CA VAL A 93 11.10 -1.93 8.38
C VAL A 93 11.15 -3.21 7.55
N PHE A 94 11.93 -3.20 6.47
CA PHE A 94 12.14 -4.37 5.61
C PHE A 94 12.87 -5.50 6.34
N SER A 95 13.89 -5.21 7.15
CA SER A 95 14.52 -6.22 8.01
C SER A 95 13.53 -6.81 9.02
N HIS A 96 12.68 -6.01 9.66
CA HIS A 96 11.62 -6.52 10.55
C HIS A 96 10.61 -7.41 9.81
N PHE A 97 10.26 -7.05 8.58
CA PHE A 97 9.39 -7.87 7.74
C PHE A 97 10.01 -9.23 7.40
N LEU A 98 11.29 -9.26 7.02
CA LEU A 98 11.97 -10.52 6.69
C LEU A 98 12.22 -11.42 7.91
N ASN A 99 12.48 -10.83 9.08
CA ASN A 99 12.66 -11.55 10.34
C ASN A 99 11.35 -11.91 11.03
N GLY A 100 10.21 -11.41 10.51
CA GLY A 100 8.88 -11.63 11.04
C GLY A 100 8.21 -12.89 10.52
N LYS A 101 6.88 -12.93 10.61
CA LYS A 101 6.11 -14.04 10.02
C LYS A 101 6.08 -13.92 8.50
N LYS A 102 6.22 -15.07 7.83
CA LYS A 102 5.95 -15.18 6.40
C LYS A 102 4.53 -14.68 6.08
N PRO A 103 4.38 -13.81 5.06
CA PRO A 103 3.07 -13.35 4.59
C PRO A 103 2.10 -14.52 4.34
N PRO A 104 0.96 -14.57 5.06
CA PRO A 104 0.04 -15.71 4.98
C PRO A 104 -0.65 -15.79 3.61
N TYR A 105 -1.29 -16.92 3.32
CA TYR A 105 -2.13 -17.06 2.12
C TYR A 105 -3.19 -15.97 2.06
N ARG A 106 -3.53 -15.53 0.84
CA ARG A 106 -4.46 -14.41 0.60
C ARG A 106 -5.81 -14.58 1.29
N SER A 107 -6.34 -15.81 1.36
CA SER A 107 -7.62 -16.10 2.03
C SER A 107 -7.53 -15.90 3.55
N SER A 108 -6.47 -16.42 4.18
CA SER A 108 -6.19 -16.22 5.61
C SER A 108 -5.95 -14.75 5.91
N TRP A 109 -5.15 -14.07 5.09
CA TRP A 109 -4.91 -12.64 5.21
C TRP A 109 -6.20 -11.82 5.14
N ASN A 110 -7.09 -12.12 4.19
CA ASN A 110 -8.37 -11.44 4.06
C ASN A 110 -9.26 -11.62 5.31
N LYS A 111 -9.29 -12.83 5.90
CA LYS A 111 -10.03 -13.09 7.15
C LYS A 111 -9.43 -12.32 8.32
N ASP A 112 -8.11 -12.26 8.41
CA ASP A 112 -7.40 -11.53 9.46
C ASP A 112 -7.66 -10.02 9.35
N LEU A 113 -7.54 -9.44 8.16
CA LEU A 113 -7.84 -8.03 7.92
C LEU A 113 -9.30 -7.67 8.28
N ALA A 114 -10.25 -8.54 7.91
CA ALA A 114 -11.65 -8.36 8.26
C ALA A 114 -11.86 -8.32 9.78
N ARG A 115 -11.22 -9.25 10.52
CA ARG A 115 -11.27 -9.31 11.98
C ARG A 115 -10.62 -8.08 12.64
N TRP A 116 -9.50 -7.61 12.12
CA TRP A 116 -8.85 -6.40 12.65
C TRP A 116 -9.61 -5.13 12.31
N SER A 117 -10.40 -5.13 11.23
CA SER A 117 -11.29 -4.01 10.89
C SER A 117 -12.38 -3.83 11.94
N GLU A 118 -12.98 -4.93 12.39
CA GLU A 118 -13.96 -4.91 13.48
C GLU A 118 -13.34 -4.36 14.77
N LYS A 119 -12.14 -4.83 15.13
CA LYS A 119 -11.40 -4.32 16.30
C LYS A 119 -11.08 -2.83 16.20
N ALA A 120 -10.77 -2.34 14.99
CA ALA A 120 -10.44 -0.94 14.75
C ALA A 120 -11.66 -0.03 14.51
N GLY A 121 -12.88 -0.60 14.49
CA GLY A 121 -14.11 0.13 14.20
C GLY A 121 -14.19 0.67 12.76
N ILE A 122 -13.57 -0.01 11.79
CA ILE A 122 -13.49 0.44 10.39
C ILE A 122 -14.54 -0.27 9.53
N ASN A 123 -15.40 0.52 8.88
CA ASN A 123 -16.39 0.06 7.91
C ASN A 123 -16.38 0.95 6.65
N PRO A 124 -16.42 0.38 5.42
CA PRO A 124 -16.27 -1.03 5.07
C PRO A 124 -14.95 -1.66 5.54
N LYS A 125 -14.94 -2.98 5.70
CA LYS A 125 -13.77 -3.74 6.19
C LYS A 125 -12.55 -3.57 5.27
N VAL A 126 -11.37 -3.48 5.87
CA VAL A 126 -10.09 -3.50 5.18
C VAL A 126 -9.91 -4.85 4.48
N GLY A 127 -9.52 -4.79 3.20
CA GLY A 127 -9.23 -5.98 2.39
C GLY A 127 -7.81 -5.97 1.83
N PRO A 128 -7.37 -7.06 1.17
CA PRO A 128 -6.03 -7.18 0.59
C PRO A 128 -5.68 -6.12 -0.46
N LYS A 129 -6.68 -5.42 -1.02
CA LYS A 129 -6.50 -4.29 -1.95
C LYS A 129 -6.36 -2.94 -1.25
N THR A 130 -6.87 -2.80 -0.02
CA THR A 130 -6.92 -1.53 0.72
C THR A 130 -5.55 -0.88 0.89
N PRO A 131 -4.47 -1.58 1.31
CA PRO A 131 -3.14 -0.96 1.46
C PRO A 131 -2.67 -0.25 0.19
N ARG A 132 -2.71 -0.98 -0.92
CA ARG A 132 -2.30 -0.48 -2.24
C ARG A 132 -3.13 0.69 -2.71
N LYS A 133 -4.46 0.60 -2.62
CA LYS A 133 -5.33 1.70 -3.07
C LYS A 133 -5.24 2.91 -2.15
N THR A 134 -4.96 2.70 -0.86
CA THR A 134 -4.76 3.79 0.11
C THR A 134 -3.56 4.62 -0.27
N ILE A 135 -2.38 4.01 -0.43
CA ILE A 135 -1.18 4.77 -0.80
C ILE A 135 -1.31 5.42 -2.18
N GLU A 136 -1.94 4.75 -3.15
CA GLU A 136 -2.19 5.32 -4.49
C GLU A 136 -3.08 6.56 -4.40
N SER A 137 -4.17 6.49 -3.62
CA SER A 137 -5.08 7.61 -3.38
C SER A 137 -4.37 8.77 -2.66
N TRP A 138 -3.58 8.47 -1.63
CA TRP A 138 -2.81 9.48 -0.89
C TRP A 138 -1.81 10.21 -1.79
N MET A 139 -1.05 9.49 -2.60
CA MET A 139 -0.10 10.09 -3.53
C MET A 139 -0.81 10.97 -4.57
N LEU A 140 -1.93 10.48 -5.13
CA LEU A 140 -2.69 11.23 -6.13
C LEU A 140 -3.26 12.52 -5.55
N LYS A 141 -3.90 12.45 -4.38
CA LYS A 141 -4.58 13.59 -3.75
C LYS A 141 -3.63 14.62 -3.14
N THR A 142 -2.36 14.25 -2.94
CA THR A 142 -1.31 15.18 -2.51
C THR A 142 -0.54 15.82 -3.66
N GLY A 143 -0.84 15.44 -4.91
CA GLY A 143 -0.28 16.07 -6.11
C GLY A 143 1.02 15.44 -6.60
N ILE A 144 1.37 14.22 -6.17
CA ILE A 144 2.49 13.49 -6.77
C ILE A 144 2.18 13.23 -8.25
N PRO A 145 3.12 13.48 -9.19
CA PRO A 145 2.87 13.30 -10.61
C PRO A 145 2.33 11.92 -10.94
N GLU A 146 1.22 11.87 -11.67
CA GLU A 146 0.51 10.63 -11.98
C GLU A 146 1.40 9.58 -12.67
N ILE A 147 2.32 10.02 -13.54
CA ILE A 147 3.27 9.13 -14.23
C ILE A 147 4.16 8.35 -13.25
N GLU A 148 4.56 8.98 -12.14
CA GLU A 148 5.36 8.33 -11.09
C GLU A 148 4.52 7.30 -10.35
N ILE A 149 3.27 7.66 -10.01
CA ILE A 149 2.30 6.78 -9.36
C ILE A 149 2.03 5.56 -10.23
N TYR A 150 1.73 5.75 -11.51
CA TYR A 150 1.42 4.66 -12.45
C TYR A 150 2.61 3.76 -12.70
N SER A 151 3.82 4.33 -12.75
CA SER A 151 5.06 3.56 -12.86
C SER A 151 5.29 2.70 -11.61
N ARG A 152 5.17 3.28 -10.40
CA ARG A 152 5.29 2.58 -9.12
C ARG A 152 4.24 1.48 -8.95
N GLN A 153 2.99 1.77 -9.29
CA GLN A 153 1.88 0.84 -9.14
C GLN A 153 1.86 -0.18 -10.29
N GLY A 154 2.37 0.14 -11.47
CA GLY A 154 2.17 -0.70 -12.65
C GLY A 154 0.69 -0.73 -13.08
N HIS A 155 0.10 0.46 -13.16
CA HIS A 155 -1.26 0.71 -13.64
C HIS A 155 -1.23 1.39 -15.02
N ASP A 156 -2.32 1.20 -15.76
CA ASP A 156 -2.66 2.01 -16.93
C ASP A 156 -3.44 3.25 -16.45
N PRO A 157 -3.06 4.48 -16.86
CA PRO A 157 -3.71 5.73 -16.46
C PRO A 157 -5.24 5.70 -16.44
N VAL A 158 -5.88 5.08 -17.43
CA VAL A 158 -7.35 5.03 -17.57
C VAL A 158 -8.01 4.28 -16.42
N THR A 159 -7.33 3.27 -15.87
CA THR A 159 -7.85 2.45 -14.77
C THR A 159 -7.78 3.20 -13.44
N SER A 160 -6.72 3.97 -13.20
CA SER A 160 -6.54 4.72 -11.96
C SER A 160 -7.52 5.89 -11.84
N LEU A 161 -7.76 6.63 -12.94
CA LEU A 161 -8.70 7.77 -12.94
C LEU A 161 -10.10 7.38 -12.44
N LYS A 162 -10.64 6.25 -12.93
CA LYS A 162 -11.97 5.73 -12.56
C LYS A 162 -12.09 5.31 -11.09
N HIS A 163 -10.98 5.02 -10.41
CA HIS A 163 -11.01 4.53 -9.03
C HIS A 163 -10.98 5.64 -7.98
N TYR A 164 -10.45 6.82 -8.31
CA TYR A 164 -10.09 7.84 -7.32
C TYR A 164 -10.76 9.21 -7.53
N GLN A 165 -11.44 9.42 -8.66
CA GLN A 165 -12.16 10.67 -8.96
C GLN A 165 -13.22 11.02 -7.90
N SER A 166 -13.95 10.02 -7.39
CA SER A 166 -15.04 10.23 -6.42
C SER A 166 -14.57 10.34 -4.96
N LEU A 167 -13.28 10.13 -4.68
CA LEU A 167 -12.77 10.20 -3.31
C LEU A 167 -12.55 11.65 -2.90
N SER A 168 -13.28 12.10 -1.90
CA SER A 168 -13.12 13.42 -1.31
C SER A 168 -12.58 13.28 0.11
N PHE A 169 -11.32 13.64 0.29
CA PHE A 169 -10.74 13.85 1.62
C PHE A 169 -11.05 15.28 2.06
N THR A 170 -11.31 15.47 3.34
CA THR A 170 -11.36 16.80 3.95
C THR A 170 -9.98 17.46 3.96
N ASP A 171 -9.93 18.78 4.13
CA ASP A 171 -8.65 19.50 4.23
C ASP A 171 -7.78 19.02 5.40
N TYR A 172 -8.42 18.61 6.50
CA TYR A 172 -7.76 18.03 7.67
C TYR A 172 -7.09 16.69 7.31
N GLU A 173 -7.81 15.78 6.67
CA GLU A 173 -7.28 14.49 6.23
C GLU A 173 -6.17 14.68 5.19
N LEU A 174 -6.31 15.60 4.24
CA LEU A 174 -5.27 15.89 3.25
C LEU A 174 -4.00 16.43 3.90
N ARG A 175 -4.11 17.29 4.92
CA ARG A 175 -2.96 17.78 5.68
C ARG A 175 -2.24 16.64 6.39
N ASP A 176 -2.97 15.74 7.03
CA ASP A 176 -2.38 14.60 7.73
C ASP A 176 -1.73 13.61 6.76
N ILE A 177 -2.35 13.38 5.59
CA ILE A 177 -1.77 12.57 4.51
C ILE A 177 -0.47 13.20 4.02
N LYS A 178 -0.44 14.51 3.74
CA LYS A 178 0.78 15.21 3.32
C LYS A 178 1.88 15.03 4.36
N LYS A 179 1.57 15.27 5.63
CA LYS A 179 2.51 15.07 6.74
C LYS A 179 3.05 13.65 6.77
N ARG A 180 2.18 12.63 6.71
CA ARG A 180 2.58 11.21 6.73
C ARG A 180 3.46 10.85 5.52
N LEU A 181 3.11 11.31 4.32
CA LEU A 181 3.92 11.06 3.12
C LEU A 181 5.29 11.76 3.18
N THR A 182 5.37 12.96 3.78
CA THR A 182 6.64 13.66 4.02
C THR A 182 7.49 12.94 5.06
N GLU A 183 6.91 12.48 6.17
CA GLU A 183 7.59 11.64 7.17
C GLU A 183 8.12 10.34 6.55
N TRP A 184 7.37 9.76 5.62
CA TRP A 184 7.79 8.61 4.83
C TRP A 184 8.73 8.95 3.67
N GLY A 185 9.11 10.22 3.48
CA GLY A 185 9.98 10.66 2.38
C GLY A 185 9.44 10.39 0.97
N ILE A 186 8.14 10.10 0.86
CA ILE A 186 7.44 9.86 -0.41
C ILE A 186 7.10 11.20 -1.07
N LEU A 187 6.63 12.16 -0.27
CA LEU A 187 6.38 13.54 -0.66
C LEU A 187 7.56 14.40 -0.21
N LYS A 188 8.13 15.19 -1.12
CA LYS A 188 9.23 16.12 -0.85
C LYS A 188 8.71 17.55 -0.78
#